data_AF-A0A924WN28-F1
#
_entry.id   AF-A0A924WN28-F1
#
_cell.length_a   1.000
_cell.length_b   1.000
_cell.length_c   1.000
_cell.angle_alpha   90.00
_cell.angle_beta   90.00
_cell.angle_gamma   90.00
#
_symmetry.space_group_name_H-M   'P 1'
#
loop_
_entity.id
_entity.type
_entity.pdbx_description
1 polymer ?
#
loop_
_entity_poly.entity_id
_entity_poly.type
_entity_poly.pdbx_seq_one_letter_code
_entity_poly.pdbx_strand_id
1 'polypeptide(L)'
;MASGVDNLSSFTAAEAPVRGRAADFMELTKARLNMMVLITTLIGFVVASSSVTAAPLDWWLLMQTLIGTGLCAAGASVLNQAWEYRLDALMTRTADRPVAAGRMSATEASLLGLVMSIVGFAYLLLSVNVLAAALAGATIVIYVLVYTPLKRVTTMNTLVGAIPGAIPPVIGYAAVAGKIDLEAIGLFAILFCWQMPHFLAIAILCRDDYAAAGYKMMPVVDATLARTSRWIVAFGVLLIAASLMPAMVRHTSILYMVVAVLLGGAFLACGIRCALLQTRPAARLAFFASIVYLPLALAALMIERLV
;
A
#
# COMPACT_ATOMS: atom_id res chain seq x y z
N MET A 1 41.22 18.40 52.85
CA MET A 1 41.52 18.10 51.43
C MET A 1 40.52 17.07 50.96
N ALA A 2 39.40 17.54 50.40
CA ALA A 2 38.32 16.71 49.87
C ALA A 2 38.00 17.23 48.47
N SER A 3 38.34 16.46 47.44
CA SER A 3 37.84 16.67 46.07
C SER A 3 38.22 15.47 45.21
N GLY A 4 37.29 14.55 45.03
CA GLY A 4 37.47 13.34 44.21
C GLY A 4 36.16 12.76 43.68
N VAL A 5 35.12 13.58 43.58
CA VAL A 5 33.84 13.22 42.95
C VAL A 5 33.48 14.41 42.09
N ASP A 6 33.62 14.27 40.77
CA ASP A 6 32.90 15.01 39.72
C ASP A 6 33.61 14.76 38.38
N ASN A 7 33.31 13.63 37.74
CA ASN A 7 33.62 13.47 36.31
C ASN A 7 32.71 12.43 35.62
N LEU A 8 31.39 12.53 35.86
CA LEU A 8 30.38 11.70 35.21
C LEU A 8 29.25 12.53 34.59
N SER A 9 29.59 13.61 33.88
CA SER A 9 28.60 14.37 33.11
C SER A 9 29.21 14.98 31.84
N SER A 10 29.29 14.18 30.78
CA SER A 10 29.21 14.68 29.39
C SER A 10 29.18 13.53 28.38
N PHE A 11 28.16 12.67 28.46
CA PHE A 11 27.65 12.04 27.23
C PHE A 11 26.69 13.05 26.60
N THR A 12 27.23 13.97 25.83
CA THR A 12 26.43 14.76 24.89
C THR A 12 25.82 13.76 23.90
N ALA A 13 24.50 13.54 24.02
CA ALA A 13 23.74 12.86 22.99
C ALA A 13 24.02 13.60 21.68
N ALA A 14 24.61 12.93 20.71
CA ALA A 14 24.80 13.48 19.38
C ALA A 14 23.42 13.96 18.88
N GLU A 15 23.27 15.27 18.67
CA GLU A 15 22.05 15.83 18.08
C GLU A 15 21.83 15.14 16.73
N ALA A 16 20.74 14.37 16.63
CA ALA A 16 20.34 13.75 15.39
C ALA A 16 20.18 14.86 14.33
N PRO A 17 20.66 14.66 13.09
CA PRO A 17 20.63 15.69 12.06
C PRO A 17 19.18 16.18 11.87
N VAL A 18 18.99 17.50 12.02
CA VAL A 18 17.68 18.15 11.85
C VAL A 18 17.25 18.00 10.40
N ARG A 19 16.42 16.99 10.12
CA ARG A 19 15.72 16.85 8.84
C ARG A 19 14.84 18.08 8.62
N GLY A 20 14.89 18.66 7.42
CA GLY A 20 14.08 19.83 7.09
C GLY A 20 12.57 19.53 7.14
N ARG A 21 11.75 20.52 7.48
CA ARG A 21 10.28 20.41 7.58
C ARG A 21 9.61 19.78 6.36
N ALA A 22 10.15 20.01 5.16
CA ALA A 22 9.66 19.41 3.92
C ALA A 22 9.90 17.89 3.86
N ALA A 23 11.04 17.40 4.35
CA ALA A 23 11.35 15.97 4.41
C ALA A 23 10.42 15.26 5.41
N ASP A 24 10.15 15.89 6.55
CA ASP A 24 9.20 15.36 7.53
C ASP A 24 7.78 15.32 6.96
N PHE A 25 7.35 16.33 6.20
CA PHE A 25 6.04 16.32 5.55
C PHE A 25 5.92 15.21 4.49
N MET A 26 6.95 15.00 3.67
CA MET A 26 6.99 13.90 2.69
C MET A 26 6.93 12.52 3.35
N GLU A 27 7.63 12.34 4.48
CA GLU A 27 7.59 11.10 5.25
C GLU A 27 6.22 10.91 5.92
N LEU A 28 5.64 11.96 6.49
CA LEU A 28 4.35 11.94 7.16
C LEU A 28 3.22 11.52 6.21
N THR A 29 3.20 12.11 5.01
CA THR A 29 2.23 11.81 3.95
C THR A 29 2.55 10.51 3.19
N LYS A 30 3.69 9.87 3.50
CA LYS A 30 4.24 8.72 2.77
C LYS A 30 4.27 8.96 1.25
N ALA A 31 4.83 10.09 0.81
CA ALA A 31 4.78 10.57 -0.57
C ALA A 31 5.11 9.49 -1.63
N ARG A 32 6.12 8.64 -1.36
CA ARG A 32 6.47 7.52 -2.26
C ARG A 32 5.37 6.47 -2.39
N LEU A 33 4.74 6.10 -1.27
CA LEU A 33 3.61 5.15 -1.29
C LEU A 33 2.38 5.80 -1.93
N ASN A 34 2.15 7.08 -1.63
CA ASN A 34 1.04 7.83 -2.21
C ASN A 34 1.18 7.98 -3.74
N MET A 35 2.40 8.10 -4.26
CA MET A 35 2.64 8.09 -5.71
C MET A 35 2.15 6.80 -6.38
N MET A 36 2.34 5.64 -5.75
CA MET A 36 1.81 4.37 -6.26
C MET A 36 0.28 4.33 -6.21
N VAL A 37 -0.33 4.87 -5.16
CA VAL A 37 -1.80 5.03 -5.08
C VAL A 37 -2.28 5.83 -6.29
N LEU A 38 -1.69 7.00 -6.54
CA LEU A 38 -2.07 7.86 -7.66
C LEU A 38 -1.86 7.19 -9.03
N ILE A 39 -0.75 6.46 -9.23
CA ILE A 39 -0.51 5.72 -10.48
C ILE A 39 -1.56 4.64 -10.68
N THR A 40 -1.90 3.86 -9.65
CA THR A 40 -2.93 2.83 -9.77
C THR A 40 -4.32 3.42 -10.00
N THR A 41 -4.65 4.55 -9.38
CA THR A 41 -5.87 5.32 -9.66
C THR A 41 -5.91 5.82 -11.10
N LEU A 42 -4.82 6.37 -11.63
CA LEU A 42 -4.70 6.75 -13.04
C LEU A 42 -4.96 5.55 -13.96
N ILE A 43 -4.39 4.39 -13.67
CA ILE A 43 -4.59 3.18 -14.48
C ILE A 43 -6.06 2.78 -14.50
N GLY A 44 -6.71 2.75 -13.33
CA GLY A 44 -8.13 2.43 -13.27
C GLY A 44 -9.01 3.43 -14.03
N PHE A 45 -8.65 4.71 -13.98
CA PHE A 45 -9.31 5.77 -14.76
C PHE A 45 -9.17 5.52 -16.27
N VAL A 46 -7.94 5.26 -16.75
CA VAL A 46 -7.66 4.99 -18.18
C VAL A 46 -8.42 3.76 -18.65
N VAL A 47 -8.44 2.69 -17.85
CA VAL A 47 -9.19 1.46 -18.16
C VAL A 47 -10.67 1.78 -18.34
N ALA A 48 -11.29 2.51 -17.41
CA ALA A 48 -12.69 2.92 -17.52
C ALA A 48 -12.96 3.85 -18.71
N SER A 49 -12.08 4.82 -18.97
CA SER A 49 -12.22 5.72 -20.12
C SER A 49 -12.21 4.95 -21.44
N SER A 50 -11.34 3.95 -21.59
CA SER A 50 -11.28 3.11 -22.80
C SER A 50 -12.50 2.19 -22.96
N SER A 51 -13.13 1.77 -21.86
CA SER A 51 -14.19 0.76 -21.90
C SER A 51 -15.60 1.35 -21.89
N VAL A 52 -15.82 2.48 -21.22
CA VAL A 52 -17.15 3.07 -20.99
C VAL A 52 -17.43 4.24 -21.93
N THR A 53 -16.41 5.03 -22.32
CA THR A 53 -16.59 6.26 -23.10
C THR A 53 -15.91 6.17 -24.46
N ALA A 54 -16.59 6.59 -25.52
CA ALA A 54 -15.97 6.78 -26.85
C ALA A 54 -15.21 8.12 -26.96
N ALA A 55 -15.22 8.93 -25.88
CA ALA A 55 -14.64 10.25 -25.83
C ALA A 55 -13.16 10.22 -25.44
N PRO A 56 -12.38 11.27 -25.78
CA PRO A 56 -11.01 11.44 -25.29
C PRO A 56 -10.96 11.46 -23.75
N LEU A 57 -9.79 11.18 -23.20
CA LEU A 57 -9.58 11.19 -21.76
C LEU A 57 -9.87 12.58 -21.16
N ASP A 58 -10.79 12.64 -20.20
CA ASP A 58 -11.12 13.87 -19.48
C ASP A 58 -10.01 14.17 -18.45
N TRP A 59 -9.04 14.98 -18.88
CA TRP A 59 -7.91 15.39 -18.07
C TRP A 59 -8.31 16.18 -16.81
N TRP A 60 -9.42 16.92 -16.87
CA TRP A 60 -9.88 17.71 -15.74
C TRP A 60 -10.46 16.80 -14.66
N LEU A 61 -11.33 15.87 -15.03
CA LEU A 61 -11.88 14.86 -14.12
C LEU A 61 -10.77 13.96 -13.55
N LEU A 62 -9.78 13.58 -14.38
CA LEU A 62 -8.61 12.83 -13.91
C LEU A 62 -7.85 13.61 -12.84
N MET A 63 -7.54 14.89 -13.10
CA MET A 63 -6.81 15.72 -12.14
C MET A 63 -7.56 15.83 -10.81
N GLN A 64 -8.88 16.04 -10.85
CA GLN A 64 -9.72 16.09 -9.65
C GLN A 64 -9.70 14.76 -8.89
N THR A 65 -9.82 13.64 -9.61
CA THR A 65 -9.78 12.30 -9.03
C THR A 65 -8.45 12.04 -8.32
N LEU A 66 -7.33 12.43 -8.93
CA LEU A 66 -6.00 12.26 -8.36
C LEU A 66 -5.78 13.16 -7.13
N ILE A 67 -6.19 14.42 -7.17
CA ILE A 67 -6.07 15.35 -6.02
C ILE A 67 -6.85 14.82 -4.83
N GLY A 68 -8.13 14.49 -5.02
CA GLY A 68 -8.98 14.00 -3.94
C GLY A 68 -8.48 12.68 -3.35
N THR A 69 -8.12 11.72 -4.20
CA THR A 69 -7.56 10.42 -3.78
C THR A 69 -6.24 10.59 -3.04
N GLY A 70 -5.35 11.45 -3.54
CA GLY A 70 -4.05 11.74 -2.94
C GLY A 70 -4.17 12.39 -1.57
N LEU A 71 -5.14 13.30 -1.38
CA LEU A 71 -5.44 13.91 -0.08
C LEU A 71 -5.97 12.88 0.92
N CYS A 72 -6.93 12.03 0.51
CA CYS A 72 -7.43 10.95 1.36
C CYS A 72 -6.33 9.97 1.78
N ALA A 73 -5.49 9.53 0.85
CA ALA A 73 -4.42 8.59 1.13
C ALA A 73 -3.29 9.19 1.99
N ALA A 74 -2.97 10.47 1.77
CA ALA A 74 -2.04 11.19 2.63
C ALA A 74 -2.60 11.37 4.05
N GLY A 75 -3.86 11.80 4.18
CA GLY A 75 -4.54 11.94 5.48
C GLY A 75 -4.60 10.62 6.25
N ALA A 76 -4.96 9.52 5.58
CA ALA A 76 -4.95 8.18 6.16
C ALA A 76 -3.54 7.74 6.61
N SER A 77 -2.51 8.09 5.85
CA SER A 77 -1.11 7.81 6.19
C SER A 77 -0.65 8.58 7.43
N VAL A 78 -1.03 9.86 7.53
CA VAL A 78 -0.73 10.70 8.70
C VAL A 78 -1.43 10.14 9.94
N LEU A 79 -2.73 9.84 9.85
CA LEU A 79 -3.50 9.27 10.95
C LEU A 79 -2.92 7.93 11.44
N ASN A 80 -2.50 7.07 10.50
CA ASN A 80 -1.84 5.82 10.83
C ASN A 80 -0.52 6.03 11.59
N GLN A 81 0.34 6.97 11.17
CA GLN A 81 1.57 7.30 11.90
C GLN A 81 1.28 7.89 13.28
N ALA A 82 0.25 8.74 13.39
CA ALA A 82 -0.17 9.32 14.66
C ALA A 82 -0.68 8.27 15.65
N TRP A 83 -1.40 7.24 15.18
CA TRP A 83 -1.87 6.14 16.03
C TRP A 83 -0.72 5.24 16.50
N GLU A 84 0.23 4.95 15.60
CA GLU A 84 1.25 3.91 15.84
C GLU A 84 2.58 4.42 16.37
N TYR A 85 2.72 5.73 16.61
CA TYR A 85 4.00 6.37 16.92
C TYR A 85 4.84 5.66 18.00
N ARG A 86 4.20 5.15 19.06
CA ARG A 86 4.90 4.41 20.15
C ARG A 86 5.48 3.08 19.68
N LEU A 87 4.77 2.36 18.81
CA LEU A 87 5.22 1.09 18.26
C LEU A 87 6.24 1.31 17.14
N ASP A 88 6.02 2.36 16.34
CA ASP A 88 6.96 2.78 15.30
C ASP A 88 8.34 3.13 15.89
N ALA A 89 8.39 3.71 17.11
CA ALA A 89 9.63 3.99 17.82
C ALA A 89 10.43 2.73 18.23
N LEU A 90 9.80 1.55 18.28
CA LEU A 90 10.45 0.28 18.64
C LEU A 90 11.06 -0.46 17.44
N MET A 91 10.81 0.00 16.21
CA MET A 91 11.28 -0.66 15.00
C MET A 91 12.31 0.19 14.27
N THR A 92 13.47 -0.38 13.93
CA THR A 92 14.57 0.34 13.26
C THR A 92 14.12 1.08 12.00
N ARG A 93 13.22 0.47 11.21
CA ARG A 93 12.73 1.05 9.95
C ARG A 93 11.84 2.29 10.14
N THR A 94 11.19 2.45 11.28
CA THR A 94 10.14 3.48 11.49
C THR A 94 10.42 4.41 12.65
N ALA A 95 11.46 4.15 13.44
CA ALA A 95 11.82 4.96 14.59
C ALA A 95 12.14 6.42 14.21
N ASP A 96 12.62 6.67 12.99
CA ASP A 96 12.91 8.02 12.47
C ASP A 96 11.70 8.73 11.83
N ARG A 97 10.49 8.16 11.91
CA ARG A 97 9.29 8.86 11.42
C ARG A 97 9.00 10.11 12.26
N PRO A 98 8.45 11.20 11.68
CA PRO A 98 8.29 12.48 12.38
C PRO A 98 7.59 12.39 13.74
N VAL A 99 6.50 11.60 13.83
CA VAL A 99 5.74 11.44 15.07
C VAL A 99 6.43 10.47 16.06
N ALA A 100 7.05 9.40 15.55
CA ALA A 100 7.76 8.41 16.37
C ALA A 100 9.04 9.00 16.99
N ALA A 101 9.75 9.84 16.23
CA ALA A 101 10.96 10.54 16.65
C ALA A 101 10.68 11.79 17.51
N GLY A 102 9.41 12.13 17.76
CA GLY A 102 9.01 13.29 18.57
C GLY A 102 9.21 14.66 17.89
N ARG A 103 9.49 14.71 16.58
CA ARG A 103 9.61 15.97 15.81
C ARG A 103 8.26 16.64 15.54
N MET A 104 7.17 15.90 15.72
CA MET A 104 5.79 16.37 15.61
C MET A 104 4.93 15.67 16.66
N SER A 105 4.02 16.38 17.33
CA SER A 105 3.14 15.72 18.30
C SER A 105 2.11 14.83 17.61
N ALA A 106 1.71 13.75 18.28
CA ALA A 106 0.66 12.86 17.77
C ALA A 106 -0.69 13.57 17.62
N THR A 107 -0.97 14.59 18.45
CA THR A 107 -2.19 15.40 18.37
C THR A 107 -2.20 16.28 17.13
N GLU A 108 -1.11 16.99 16.84
CA GLU A 108 -0.99 17.81 15.62
C GLU A 108 -1.10 16.94 14.37
N ALA A 109 -0.40 15.80 14.34
CA ALA A 109 -0.49 14.85 13.24
C ALA A 109 -1.93 14.31 13.08
N SER A 110 -2.61 13.97 14.17
CA SER A 110 -3.99 13.49 14.11
C SER A 110 -4.95 14.53 13.53
N LEU A 111 -4.83 15.79 13.97
CA LEU A 111 -5.65 16.89 13.45
C LEU A 111 -5.39 17.13 11.96
N LEU A 112 -4.12 17.18 11.55
CA LEU A 112 -3.74 17.34 10.15
C LEU A 112 -4.29 16.20 9.29
N GLY A 113 -4.09 14.95 9.73
CA GLY A 113 -4.56 13.77 9.02
C GLY A 113 -6.08 13.73 8.88
N LEU A 114 -6.81 14.17 9.92
CA LEU A 114 -8.27 14.28 9.89
C LEU A 114 -8.74 15.36 8.89
N VAL A 115 -8.13 16.55 8.93
CA VAL A 115 -8.44 17.64 7.99
C VAL A 115 -8.18 17.20 6.55
N MET A 116 -7.01 16.61 6.26
CA MET A 116 -6.68 16.10 4.92
C MET A 116 -7.68 15.03 4.44
N SER A 117 -8.10 14.13 5.34
CA SER A 117 -9.06 13.07 5.03
C SER A 117 -10.45 13.62 4.71
N ILE A 118 -10.95 14.56 5.53
CA ILE A 118 -12.25 15.21 5.34
C ILE A 118 -12.25 16.04 4.07
N VAL A 119 -11.22 16.87 3.85
CA VAL A 119 -11.10 17.71 2.66
C VAL A 119 -10.99 16.86 1.41
N GLY A 120 -10.16 15.82 1.40
CA GLY A 120 -10.04 14.90 0.26
C GLY A 120 -11.36 14.19 -0.07
N PHE A 121 -12.07 13.71 0.95
CA PHE A 121 -13.37 13.05 0.77
C PHE A 121 -14.42 14.01 0.23
N ALA A 122 -14.56 15.20 0.84
CA ALA A 122 -15.49 16.23 0.40
C ALA A 122 -15.17 16.69 -1.04
N TYR A 123 -13.89 16.81 -1.37
CA TYR A 123 -13.45 17.15 -2.71
C TYR A 123 -13.88 16.11 -3.75
N LEU A 124 -13.66 14.81 -3.49
CA LEU A 124 -14.14 13.75 -4.38
C LEU A 124 -15.68 13.75 -4.50
N LEU A 125 -16.37 13.98 -3.39
CA LEU A 125 -17.84 13.98 -3.35
C LEU A 125 -18.43 15.10 -4.22
N LEU A 126 -17.83 16.29 -4.17
CA LEU A 126 -18.31 17.48 -4.84
C LEU A 126 -17.81 17.61 -6.27
N SER A 127 -16.59 17.15 -6.57
CA SER A 127 -15.94 17.35 -7.87
C SER A 127 -15.95 16.10 -8.76
N VAL A 128 -16.06 14.89 -8.22
CA VAL A 128 -15.98 13.65 -9.00
C VAL A 128 -17.33 12.91 -8.99
N ASN A 129 -17.61 12.11 -7.97
CA ASN A 129 -18.91 11.49 -7.73
C ASN A 129 -18.97 10.81 -6.34
N VAL A 130 -20.19 10.45 -5.94
CA VAL A 130 -20.47 9.80 -4.65
C VAL A 130 -19.74 8.45 -4.49
N LEU A 131 -19.64 7.66 -5.56
CA LEU A 131 -19.04 6.32 -5.49
C LEU A 131 -17.53 6.39 -5.24
N ALA A 132 -16.81 7.25 -5.98
CA ALA A 132 -15.38 7.49 -5.78
C ALA A 132 -15.09 8.02 -4.37
N ALA A 133 -15.90 8.96 -3.89
CA ALA A 133 -15.80 9.47 -2.52
C ALA A 133 -16.04 8.37 -1.48
N ALA A 134 -17.10 7.55 -1.64
CA ALA A 134 -17.41 6.46 -0.73
C ALA A 134 -16.29 5.42 -0.67
N LEU A 135 -15.69 5.06 -1.81
CA LEU A 135 -14.54 4.16 -1.88
C LEU A 135 -13.31 4.73 -1.16
N ALA A 136 -13.02 6.02 -1.34
CA ALA A 136 -11.93 6.69 -0.61
C ALA A 136 -12.20 6.77 0.90
N GLY A 137 -13.44 7.08 1.30
CA GLY A 137 -13.87 7.08 2.70
C GLY A 137 -13.75 5.70 3.34
N ALA A 138 -14.22 4.65 2.64
CA ALA A 138 -14.06 3.27 3.08
C ALA A 138 -12.58 2.88 3.22
N THR A 139 -11.73 3.32 2.30
CA THR A 139 -10.27 3.11 2.38
C THR A 139 -9.68 3.71 3.66
N ILE A 140 -10.05 4.94 4.01
CA ILE A 140 -9.60 5.60 5.25
C ILE A 140 -10.07 4.81 6.47
N VAL A 141 -11.36 4.46 6.53
CA VAL A 141 -11.95 3.72 7.66
C VAL A 141 -11.28 2.36 7.83
N ILE A 142 -11.17 1.57 6.75
CA ILE A 142 -10.57 0.24 6.81
C ILE A 142 -9.09 0.33 7.19
N TYR A 143 -8.34 1.27 6.62
CA TYR A 143 -6.91 1.39 6.91
C TYR A 143 -6.63 1.88 8.35
N VAL A 144 -7.29 2.95 8.78
CA VAL A 144 -7.00 3.59 10.07
C VAL A 144 -7.75 2.92 11.21
N LEU A 145 -9.04 2.67 11.07
CA LEU A 145 -9.88 2.20 12.19
C LEU A 145 -9.96 0.69 12.32
N VAL A 146 -9.76 -0.06 11.22
CA VAL A 146 -9.81 -1.52 11.23
C VAL A 146 -8.41 -2.12 11.21
N TYR A 147 -7.65 -1.93 10.14
CA TYR A 147 -6.35 -2.56 9.94
C TYR A 147 -5.32 -2.18 10.99
N THR A 148 -5.18 -0.88 11.29
CA THR A 148 -4.17 -0.38 12.24
C THR A 148 -4.24 -1.05 13.61
N PRO A 149 -5.39 -1.09 14.32
CA PRO A 149 -5.47 -1.81 15.59
C PRO A 149 -5.39 -3.34 15.42
N LEU A 150 -5.91 -3.88 14.30
CA LEU A 150 -5.96 -5.32 14.04
C LEU A 150 -4.56 -5.96 13.98
N LYS A 151 -3.52 -5.18 13.62
CA LYS A 151 -2.12 -5.61 13.65
C LYS A 151 -1.66 -6.15 15.02
N ARG A 152 -2.31 -5.78 16.12
CA ARG A 152 -2.01 -6.32 17.46
C ARG A 152 -2.96 -7.43 17.91
N VAL A 153 -4.05 -7.65 17.19
CA VAL A 153 -5.14 -8.54 17.62
C VAL A 153 -5.05 -9.90 16.93
N THR A 154 -4.87 -9.92 15.61
CA THR A 154 -4.92 -11.16 14.81
C THR A 154 -4.02 -11.10 13.58
N THR A 155 -3.62 -12.27 13.08
CA THR A 155 -2.86 -12.43 11.82
C THR A 155 -3.68 -12.08 10.57
N MET A 156 -5.01 -11.95 10.70
CA MET A 156 -5.89 -11.51 9.61
C MET A 156 -5.70 -10.03 9.25
N ASN A 157 -4.88 -9.29 10.00
CA ASN A 157 -4.53 -7.92 9.67
C ASN A 157 -4.00 -7.77 8.24
N THR A 158 -3.22 -8.73 7.72
CA THR A 158 -2.63 -8.60 6.39
C THR A 158 -3.68 -8.65 5.27
N LEU A 159 -4.71 -9.49 5.41
CA LEU A 159 -5.84 -9.54 4.48
C LEU A 159 -6.64 -8.24 4.51
N VAL A 160 -7.00 -7.78 5.71
CA VAL A 160 -7.78 -6.54 5.86
C VAL A 160 -6.98 -5.34 5.36
N GLY A 161 -5.67 -5.31 5.60
CA GLY A 161 -4.76 -4.26 5.13
C GLY A 161 -4.55 -4.26 3.61
N ALA A 162 -4.75 -5.38 2.91
CA ALA A 162 -4.68 -5.45 1.46
C ALA A 162 -5.92 -4.82 0.77
N ILE A 163 -7.07 -4.77 1.45
CA ILE A 163 -8.30 -4.13 0.91
C ILE A 163 -8.06 -2.65 0.55
N PRO A 164 -7.65 -1.75 1.49
CA PRO A 164 -7.42 -0.34 1.17
C PRO A 164 -6.28 -0.15 0.16
N GLY A 165 -5.34 -1.10 0.09
CA GLY A 165 -4.29 -1.07 -0.92
C GLY A 165 -4.76 -1.42 -2.34
N ALA A 166 -5.91 -2.08 -2.48
CA ALA A 166 -6.47 -2.53 -3.76
C ALA A 166 -7.63 -1.66 -4.28
N ILE A 167 -8.18 -0.78 -3.44
CA ILE A 167 -9.25 0.16 -3.82
C ILE A 167 -8.79 1.31 -4.76
N PRO A 168 -7.56 1.85 -4.71
CA PRO A 168 -7.17 3.00 -5.54
C PRO A 168 -7.47 2.90 -7.05
N PRO A 169 -7.17 1.79 -7.76
CA PRO A 169 -7.58 1.65 -9.15
C PRO A 169 -9.11 1.60 -9.32
N VAL A 170 -9.85 1.08 -8.34
CA VAL A 170 -11.33 1.07 -8.34
C VAL A 170 -11.88 2.50 -8.19
N ILE A 171 -11.24 3.36 -7.39
CA ILE A 171 -11.61 4.79 -7.29
C ILE A 171 -11.47 5.45 -8.66
N GLY A 172 -10.34 5.24 -9.34
CA GLY A 172 -10.10 5.76 -10.68
C GLY A 172 -11.12 5.27 -11.69
N TYR A 173 -11.43 3.97 -11.67
CA TYR A 173 -12.44 3.37 -12.53
C TYR A 173 -13.83 3.95 -12.27
N ALA A 174 -14.23 4.02 -11.00
CA ALA A 174 -15.52 4.55 -10.57
C ALA A 174 -15.70 6.05 -10.86
N ALA A 175 -14.62 6.82 -10.92
CA ALA A 175 -14.65 8.24 -11.30
C ALA A 175 -15.28 8.45 -12.69
N VAL A 176 -14.97 7.54 -13.63
CA VAL A 176 -15.47 7.59 -15.01
C VAL A 176 -16.74 6.74 -15.17
N ALA A 177 -16.70 5.49 -14.72
CA ALA A 177 -17.76 4.51 -14.97
C ALA A 177 -19.02 4.74 -14.11
N GLY A 178 -18.88 5.39 -12.95
CA GLY A 178 -19.98 5.60 -11.99
C GLY A 178 -20.56 4.33 -11.37
N LYS A 179 -19.92 3.16 -11.58
CA LYS A 179 -20.36 1.84 -11.11
C LYS A 179 -19.16 0.92 -10.85
N ILE A 180 -19.43 -0.20 -10.18
CA ILE A 180 -18.47 -1.31 -9.99
C ILE A 180 -18.96 -2.49 -10.84
N ASP A 181 -18.22 -2.82 -11.88
CA ASP A 181 -18.47 -3.98 -12.75
C ASP A 181 -17.26 -4.93 -12.73
N LEU A 182 -17.23 -5.89 -13.66
CA LEU A 182 -16.21 -6.93 -13.69
C LEU A 182 -14.79 -6.37 -13.94
N GLU A 183 -14.64 -5.26 -14.67
CA GLU A 183 -13.32 -4.64 -14.87
C GLU A 183 -12.81 -4.00 -13.57
N ALA A 184 -13.69 -3.30 -12.86
CA ALA A 184 -13.38 -2.74 -11.54
C ALA A 184 -12.97 -3.82 -10.54
N ILE A 185 -13.69 -4.95 -10.53
CA ILE A 185 -13.37 -6.12 -9.70
C ILE A 185 -12.03 -6.75 -10.11
N GLY A 186 -11.74 -6.84 -11.41
CA GLY A 186 -10.46 -7.34 -11.91
C GLY A 186 -9.28 -6.49 -11.44
N LEU A 187 -9.39 -5.16 -11.54
CA LEU A 187 -8.39 -4.23 -11.03
C LEU A 187 -8.15 -4.39 -9.53
N PHE A 188 -9.24 -4.49 -8.75
CA PHE A 188 -9.15 -4.77 -7.31
C PHE A 188 -8.43 -6.11 -7.06
N ALA A 189 -8.83 -7.18 -7.75
CA ALA A 189 -8.30 -8.52 -7.56
C ALA A 189 -6.80 -8.60 -7.87
N ILE A 190 -6.33 -7.92 -8.93
CA ILE A 190 -4.91 -7.86 -9.29
C ILE A 190 -4.10 -7.25 -8.14
N LEU A 191 -4.49 -6.06 -7.66
CA LEU A 191 -3.74 -5.38 -6.60
C LEU A 191 -3.82 -6.13 -5.27
N PHE A 192 -5.02 -6.64 -4.93
CA PHE A 192 -5.24 -7.40 -3.70
C PHE A 192 -4.38 -8.68 -3.67
N CYS A 193 -4.41 -9.47 -4.75
CA CYS A 193 -3.65 -10.71 -4.82
C CYS A 193 -2.15 -10.46 -4.90
N TRP A 194 -1.69 -9.43 -5.61
CA TRP A 194 -0.28 -9.07 -5.68
C TRP A 194 0.30 -8.63 -4.32
N GLN A 195 -0.48 -7.88 -3.54
CA GLN A 195 -0.03 -7.37 -2.24
C GLN A 195 0.24 -8.49 -1.24
N MET A 196 -0.48 -9.60 -1.32
CA MET A 196 -0.36 -10.67 -0.32
C MET A 196 1.03 -11.32 -0.30
N PRO A 197 1.59 -11.84 -1.43
CA PRO A 197 2.97 -12.33 -1.44
C PRO A 197 4.00 -11.24 -1.12
N HIS A 198 3.75 -10.00 -1.57
CA HIS A 198 4.63 -8.85 -1.29
C HIS A 198 4.73 -8.56 0.21
N PHE A 199 3.60 -8.35 0.89
CA PHE A 199 3.55 -8.05 2.33
C PHE A 199 4.05 -9.21 3.19
N LEU A 200 3.76 -10.45 2.81
CA LEU A 200 4.26 -11.62 3.51
C LEU A 200 5.78 -11.76 3.36
N ALA A 201 6.35 -11.45 2.20
CA ALA A 201 7.80 -11.40 2.01
C ALA A 201 8.46 -10.32 2.91
N ILE A 202 7.89 -9.12 2.99
CA ILE A 202 8.34 -8.08 3.92
C ILE A 202 8.23 -8.56 5.37
N ALA A 203 7.12 -9.22 5.73
CA ALA A 203 6.90 -9.69 7.09
C ALA A 203 7.88 -10.79 7.52
N ILE A 204 8.42 -11.57 6.59
CA ILE A 204 9.54 -12.48 6.87
C ILE A 204 10.83 -11.67 7.12
N LEU A 205 11.10 -10.64 6.32
CA LEU A 205 12.31 -9.81 6.44
C LEU A 205 12.33 -8.96 7.71
N CYS A 206 11.19 -8.41 8.10
CA CYS A 206 10.99 -7.54 9.27
C CYS A 206 10.43 -8.29 10.48
N ARG A 207 10.57 -9.62 10.53
CA ARG A 207 10.00 -10.47 11.58
C ARG A 207 10.42 -10.04 12.98
N ASP A 208 11.70 -9.75 13.17
CA ASP A 208 12.27 -9.41 14.47
C ASP A 208 11.75 -8.05 14.96
N ASP A 209 11.75 -7.04 14.09
CA ASP A 209 11.17 -5.71 14.36
C ASP A 209 9.68 -5.82 14.74
N TYR A 210 8.91 -6.63 14.00
CA TYR A 210 7.49 -6.83 14.27
C TYR A 210 7.25 -7.56 15.59
N ALA A 211 8.10 -8.51 15.96
CA ALA A 211 8.05 -9.17 17.26
C ALA A 211 8.36 -8.19 18.40
N ALA A 212 9.38 -7.34 18.25
CA ALA A 212 9.75 -6.32 19.22
C ALA A 212 8.64 -5.29 19.47
N ALA A 213 7.92 -4.89 18.41
CA ALA A 213 6.77 -3.99 18.50
C ALA A 213 5.45 -4.67 18.95
N GLY A 214 5.47 -5.98 19.21
CA GLY A 214 4.29 -6.73 19.65
C GLY A 214 3.20 -6.93 18.58
N TYR A 215 3.56 -6.88 17.29
CA TYR A 215 2.62 -7.14 16.21
C TYR A 215 2.40 -8.63 16.00
N LYS A 216 1.15 -8.99 15.70
CA LYS A 216 0.72 -10.36 15.38
C LYS A 216 0.75 -10.61 13.88
N MET A 217 1.88 -10.35 13.25
CA MET A 217 2.10 -10.71 11.83
C MET A 217 2.19 -12.22 11.67
N MET A 218 1.75 -12.77 10.54
CA MET A 218 1.72 -14.22 10.34
C MET A 218 3.10 -14.89 10.54
N PRO A 219 4.23 -14.36 10.03
CA PRO A 219 5.56 -14.92 10.29
C PRO A 219 6.02 -14.82 11.75
N VAL A 220 5.47 -13.87 12.52
CA VAL A 220 5.77 -13.73 13.96
C VAL A 220 5.04 -14.82 14.75
N VAL A 221 3.77 -15.07 14.42
CA VAL A 221 2.92 -16.05 15.12
C VAL A 221 3.20 -17.50 14.68
N ASP A 222 3.51 -17.73 13.40
CA ASP A 222 3.85 -19.03 12.86
C ASP A 222 5.35 -19.12 12.56
N ALA A 223 6.11 -19.66 13.51
CA ALA A 223 7.56 -19.76 13.38
C ALA A 223 8.03 -20.70 12.27
N THR A 224 7.18 -21.66 11.86
CA THR A 224 7.47 -22.63 10.78
C THR A 224 7.28 -22.01 9.39
N LEU A 225 6.71 -20.81 9.31
CA LEU A 225 6.31 -20.14 8.08
C LEU A 225 5.38 -20.97 7.19
N ALA A 226 4.79 -22.07 7.66
CA ALA A 226 3.96 -22.95 6.85
C ALA A 226 2.69 -22.23 6.34
N ARG A 227 2.03 -21.43 7.19
CA ARG A 227 0.88 -20.62 6.75
C ARG A 227 1.29 -19.50 5.81
N THR A 228 2.37 -18.80 6.13
CA THR A 228 2.93 -17.72 5.28
C THR A 228 3.27 -18.24 3.90
N SER A 229 3.95 -19.38 3.81
CA SER A 229 4.36 -20.03 2.56
C SER A 229 3.15 -20.43 1.72
N ARG A 230 2.12 -21.05 2.33
CA ARG A 230 0.88 -21.39 1.64
C ARG A 230 0.17 -20.17 1.06
N TRP A 231 0.12 -19.07 1.82
CA TRP A 231 -0.52 -17.84 1.35
C TRP A 231 0.27 -17.16 0.23
N ILE A 232 1.61 -17.11 0.32
CA ILE A 232 2.47 -16.60 -0.77
C ILE A 232 2.17 -17.34 -2.08
N VAL A 233 2.12 -18.68 -2.05
CA VAL A 233 1.86 -19.48 -3.25
C VAL A 233 0.41 -19.35 -3.71
N ALA A 234 -0.57 -19.48 -2.80
CA ALA A 234 -1.99 -19.39 -3.15
C ALA A 234 -2.35 -18.05 -3.79
N PHE A 235 -1.92 -16.94 -3.20
CA PHE A 235 -2.16 -15.61 -3.78
C PHE A 235 -1.34 -15.35 -5.05
N GLY A 236 -0.17 -15.98 -5.21
CA GLY A 236 0.56 -15.96 -6.49
C GLY A 236 -0.19 -16.66 -7.62
N VAL A 237 -0.86 -17.78 -7.34
CA VAL A 237 -1.74 -18.46 -8.31
C VAL A 237 -2.99 -17.63 -8.59
N LEU A 238 -3.65 -17.12 -7.54
CA LEU A 238 -4.82 -16.25 -7.70
C LEU A 238 -4.50 -14.97 -8.46
N LEU A 239 -3.29 -14.44 -8.33
CA LEU A 239 -2.84 -13.28 -9.09
C LEU A 239 -2.79 -13.56 -10.59
N ILE A 240 -2.33 -14.74 -11.02
CA ILE A 240 -2.36 -15.12 -12.45
C ILE A 240 -3.81 -15.12 -12.95
N ALA A 241 -4.72 -15.74 -12.19
CA ALA A 241 -6.14 -15.75 -12.53
C ALA A 241 -6.73 -14.32 -12.57
N ALA A 242 -6.42 -13.49 -11.57
CA ALA A 242 -6.87 -12.10 -11.49
C ALA A 242 -6.35 -11.26 -12.66
N SER A 243 -5.09 -11.46 -13.07
CA SER A 243 -4.49 -10.78 -14.23
C SER A 243 -5.08 -11.22 -15.56
N LEU A 244 -5.80 -12.34 -15.62
CA LEU A 244 -6.53 -12.77 -16.82
C LEU A 244 -7.99 -12.30 -16.82
N MET A 245 -8.53 -11.83 -15.68
CA MET A 245 -9.92 -11.32 -15.63
C MET A 245 -10.21 -10.18 -16.61
N PRO A 246 -9.31 -9.20 -16.83
CA PRO A 246 -9.53 -8.16 -17.84
C PRO A 246 -9.78 -8.74 -19.25
N ALA A 247 -9.17 -9.89 -19.57
CA ALA A 247 -9.34 -10.56 -20.86
C ALA A 247 -10.70 -11.25 -21.04
N MET A 248 -11.48 -11.39 -19.97
CA MET A 248 -12.81 -11.98 -20.03
C MET A 248 -13.91 -10.97 -20.37
N VAL A 249 -13.64 -9.66 -20.25
CA VAL A 249 -14.66 -8.61 -20.40
C VAL A 249 -14.78 -8.10 -21.85
N ARG A 250 -13.68 -8.09 -22.62
CA ARG A 250 -13.66 -7.77 -24.06
C ARG A 250 -12.60 -8.63 -24.76
N HIS A 251 -12.52 -8.54 -26.09
CA HIS A 251 -11.45 -9.16 -26.89
C HIS A 251 -10.08 -8.54 -26.56
N THR A 252 -9.51 -8.92 -25.43
CA THR A 252 -8.14 -8.61 -25.07
C THR A 252 -7.19 -9.43 -25.93
N SER A 253 -6.07 -8.83 -26.32
CA SER A 253 -5.09 -9.46 -27.18
C SER A 253 -4.50 -10.72 -26.53
N ILE A 254 -4.20 -11.71 -27.38
CA ILE A 254 -3.45 -12.90 -26.96
C ILE A 254 -2.09 -12.49 -26.39
N LEU A 255 -1.51 -11.42 -26.91
CA LEU A 255 -0.24 -10.87 -26.44
C LEU A 255 -0.31 -10.46 -24.96
N TYR A 256 -1.35 -9.72 -24.55
CA TYR A 256 -1.56 -9.36 -23.14
C TYR A 256 -1.66 -10.62 -22.26
N MET A 257 -2.46 -11.60 -22.66
CA MET A 257 -2.65 -12.83 -21.89
C MET A 257 -1.32 -13.59 -21.70
N VAL A 258 -0.51 -13.71 -22.77
CA VAL A 258 0.82 -14.34 -22.70
C VAL A 258 1.73 -13.57 -21.75
N VAL A 259 1.78 -12.24 -21.86
CA VAL A 259 2.60 -11.39 -20.98
C VAL A 259 2.16 -11.52 -19.52
N ALA A 260 0.85 -11.49 -19.26
CA ALA A 260 0.29 -11.63 -17.91
C ALA A 260 0.67 -12.99 -17.28
N VAL A 261 0.54 -14.09 -18.03
CA VAL A 261 0.92 -15.43 -17.56
C VAL A 261 2.42 -15.55 -17.33
N LEU A 262 3.26 -15.02 -18.22
CA LEU A 262 4.72 -15.09 -18.07
C LEU A 262 5.21 -14.27 -16.87
N LEU A 263 4.73 -13.04 -16.72
CA LEU A 263 5.07 -12.19 -15.56
C LEU A 263 4.55 -12.82 -14.26
N GLY A 264 3.31 -13.30 -14.25
CA GLY A 264 2.70 -13.91 -13.08
C GLY A 264 3.38 -15.21 -12.69
N GLY A 265 3.73 -16.04 -13.68
CA GLY A 265 4.50 -17.27 -13.50
C GLY A 265 5.91 -17.02 -12.96
N ALA A 266 6.62 -16.01 -13.47
CA ALA A 266 7.93 -15.63 -12.97
C ALA A 266 7.88 -15.14 -11.51
N PHE A 267 6.87 -14.34 -11.16
CA PHE A 267 6.67 -13.89 -9.79
C PHE A 267 6.27 -15.06 -8.87
N LEU A 268 5.36 -15.92 -9.32
CA LEU A 268 4.95 -17.14 -8.60
C LEU A 268 6.15 -18.07 -8.36
N ALA A 269 7.06 -18.24 -9.32
CA ALA A 269 8.27 -19.04 -9.15
C ALA A 269 9.17 -18.48 -8.04
N CYS A 270 9.30 -17.15 -7.95
CA CYS A 270 10.01 -16.50 -6.83
C CYS A 270 9.28 -16.74 -5.49
N GLY A 271 7.94 -16.69 -5.49
CA GLY A 271 7.10 -17.00 -4.32
C GLY A 271 7.23 -18.45 -3.85
N ILE A 272 7.23 -19.41 -4.77
CA ILE A 272 7.46 -20.84 -4.50
C ILE A 272 8.86 -21.05 -3.93
N ARG A 273 9.88 -20.41 -4.52
CA ARG A 273 11.25 -20.45 -3.97
C ARG A 273 11.31 -19.91 -2.54
N CYS A 274 10.61 -18.81 -2.25
CA CYS A 274 10.48 -18.27 -0.89
C CYS A 274 9.80 -19.28 0.05
N ALA A 275 8.70 -19.89 -0.38
CA ALA A 275 7.95 -20.87 0.38
C ALA A 275 8.74 -22.17 0.68
N LEU A 276 9.57 -22.62 -0.26
CA LEU A 276 10.37 -23.84 -0.11
C LEU A 276 11.64 -23.62 0.71
N LEU A 277 12.38 -22.54 0.43
CA LEU A 277 13.67 -22.30 1.10
C LEU A 277 13.50 -21.63 2.46
N GLN A 278 12.47 -20.81 2.65
CA GLN A 278 12.18 -20.12 3.91
C GLN A 278 13.35 -19.29 4.47
N THR A 279 14.26 -18.85 3.59
CA THR A 279 15.45 -18.06 3.96
C THR A 279 15.24 -16.57 3.66
N ARG A 280 15.95 -15.70 4.40
CA ARG A 280 15.94 -14.24 4.14
C ARG A 280 16.29 -13.86 2.70
N PRO A 281 17.31 -14.47 2.03
CA PRO A 281 17.58 -14.18 0.62
C PRO A 281 16.42 -14.55 -0.31
N ALA A 282 15.72 -15.65 -0.07
CA ALA A 282 14.57 -16.05 -0.88
C ALA A 282 13.37 -15.10 -0.70
N ALA A 283 13.11 -14.67 0.55
CA ALA A 283 12.10 -13.65 0.84
C ALA A 283 12.44 -12.29 0.19
N ARG A 284 13.72 -11.90 0.23
CA ARG A 284 14.20 -10.67 -0.44
C ARG A 284 14.01 -10.74 -1.95
N LEU A 285 14.30 -11.88 -2.58
CA LEU A 285 14.07 -12.08 -4.00
C LEU A 285 12.57 -11.97 -4.34
N ALA A 286 11.69 -12.64 -3.59
CA ALA A 286 10.24 -12.53 -3.81
C ALA A 286 9.74 -11.08 -3.64
N PHE A 287 10.26 -10.36 -2.64
CA PHE A 287 9.96 -8.94 -2.45
C PHE A 287 10.41 -8.09 -3.66
N PHE A 288 11.65 -8.23 -4.13
CA PHE A 288 12.08 -7.47 -5.32
C PHE A 288 11.32 -7.86 -6.59
N ALA A 289 11.06 -9.15 -6.80
CA ALA A 289 10.27 -9.64 -7.91
C ALA A 289 8.87 -9.00 -7.91
N SER A 290 8.24 -8.85 -6.74
CA SER A 290 6.93 -8.18 -6.63
C SER A 290 6.98 -6.69 -7.02
N ILE A 291 8.07 -5.98 -6.69
CA ILE A 291 8.26 -4.57 -7.05
C ILE A 291 8.42 -4.41 -8.57
N VAL A 292 9.11 -5.34 -9.23
CA VAL A 292 9.29 -5.33 -10.68
C VAL A 292 8.02 -5.78 -11.40
N TYR A 293 7.33 -6.79 -10.87
CA TYR A 293 6.11 -7.35 -11.45
C TYR A 293 5.02 -6.29 -11.65
N LEU A 294 4.71 -5.52 -10.60
CA LEU A 294 3.52 -4.66 -10.61
C LEU A 294 3.58 -3.58 -11.71
N PRO A 295 4.65 -2.76 -11.84
CA PRO A 295 4.76 -1.78 -12.91
C PRO A 295 4.67 -2.42 -14.30
N LEU A 296 5.29 -3.58 -14.52
CA LEU A 296 5.24 -4.28 -15.81
C LEU A 296 3.83 -4.79 -16.13
N ALA A 297 3.15 -5.42 -15.17
CA ALA A 297 1.80 -5.92 -15.34
C ALA A 297 0.80 -4.79 -15.59
N LEU A 298 0.94 -3.67 -14.86
CA LEU A 298 0.11 -2.49 -15.05
C LEU A 298 0.40 -1.77 -16.38
N ALA A 299 1.66 -1.69 -16.80
CA ALA A 299 2.03 -1.13 -18.10
C ALA A 299 1.48 -1.99 -19.25
N ALA A 300 1.57 -3.32 -19.15
CA ALA A 300 0.97 -4.22 -20.14
C ALA A 300 -0.54 -4.01 -20.24
N LEU A 301 -1.24 -3.85 -19.10
CA LEU A 301 -2.67 -3.54 -19.08
C LEU A 301 -2.97 -2.16 -19.68
N MET A 302 -2.16 -1.13 -19.41
CA MET A 302 -2.34 0.19 -20.00
C MET A 302 -2.16 0.17 -21.52
N ILE A 303 -1.09 -0.47 -22.02
CA ILE A 303 -0.82 -0.56 -23.46
C ILE A 303 -1.98 -1.24 -24.17
N GLU A 304 -2.49 -2.35 -23.60
CA GLU A 304 -3.64 -3.07 -24.13
C GLU A 304 -4.92 -2.22 -24.23
N ARG A 305 -5.07 -1.20 -23.38
CA ARG A 305 -6.27 -0.33 -23.39
C ARG A 305 -6.13 0.89 -24.27
N LEU A 306 -4.91 1.22 -24.69
CA LEU A 306 -4.59 2.38 -25.50
C LEU A 306 -4.38 2.04 -26.98
N VAL A 307 -4.16 0.77 -27.30
CA VAL A 307 -3.97 0.21 -28.66
C VAL A 307 -5.22 -0.51 -29.10
#